data_AF-A0A2V9ZJJ5-F1
#
_entry.id   AF-A0A2V9ZJJ5-F1
#
_cell.length_a   1.000
_cell.length_b   1.000
_cell.length_c   1.000
_cell.angle_alpha   90.00
_cell.angle_beta   90.00
_cell.angle_gamma   90.00
#
_symmetry.space_group_name_H-M   'P 1'
#
loop_
_entity.id
_entity.type
_entity.pdbx_description
1 polymer ?
#
loop_
_entity_poly.entity_id
_entity_poly.type
_entity_poly.pdbx_seq_one_letter_code
_entity_poly.pdbx_strand_id
1 'polypeptide(L)'
;MIARTWRGLTRAADKDTYYEYLRKTGLPGYRATKGNQGVWVLRRVADGKAEFLLISLWESWDAIKAFAGPDFERAVYYPEDRKFLLE
;
A
#
# COMPACT_ATOMS: atom_id res chain seq x y z
N MET A 1 -4.44 -6.49 -17.77
CA MET A 1 -3.50 -6.43 -16.62
C MET A 1 -3.14 -4.97 -16.37
N ILE A 2 -3.34 -4.50 -15.15
CA ILE A 2 -3.09 -3.11 -14.71
C ILE A 2 -2.17 -3.17 -13.49
N ALA A 3 -1.10 -2.38 -13.51
CA ALA A 3 -0.24 -2.18 -12.34
C ALA A 3 -0.59 -0.86 -11.66
N ARG A 4 -0.77 -0.88 -10.34
CA ARG A 4 -0.90 0.32 -9.52
C ARG A 4 0.28 0.43 -8.57
N THR A 5 0.76 1.66 -8.41
CA THR A 5 1.80 1.99 -7.45
C THR A 5 1.26 2.95 -6.40
N TRP A 6 1.65 2.74 -5.16
CA TRP A 6 1.48 3.71 -4.08
C TRP A 6 2.84 3.94 -3.41
N ARG A 7 3.10 5.20 -3.06
CA ARG A 7 4.32 5.60 -2.34
C ARG A 7 3.94 6.23 -1.01
N GLY A 8 4.65 5.84 0.04
CA GLY A 8 4.55 6.47 1.35
C GLY A 8 5.92 6.64 1.98
N LEU A 9 6.17 7.79 2.58
CA LEU A 9 7.39 8.06 3.33
C LEU A 9 7.11 8.02 4.83
N THR A 10 7.99 7.38 5.57
CA THR A 10 7.98 7.34 7.04
C THR A 10 9.34 7.78 7.58
N ARG A 11 9.47 7.98 8.89
CA ARG A 11 10.80 8.08 9.52
C ARG A 11 11.51 6.73 9.42
N ALA A 12 12.82 6.74 9.23
CA ALA A 12 13.61 5.50 9.17
C ALA A 12 13.51 4.63 10.45
N ALA A 13 13.22 5.26 11.59
CA ALA A 13 12.99 4.58 12.86
C ALA A 13 11.68 3.78 12.86
N ASP A 14 10.66 4.23 12.13
CA ASP A 14 9.32 3.63 12.11
C ASP A 14 9.18 2.51 11.08
N LYS A 15 10.24 2.23 10.29
CA LYS A 15 10.18 1.36 9.10
C LYS A 15 9.65 -0.06 9.35
N ASP A 16 10.02 -0.68 10.46
CA ASP A 16 9.62 -2.07 10.73
C ASP A 16 8.21 -2.11 11.31
N THR A 17 7.89 -1.17 12.20
CA THR A 17 6.53 -0.98 12.73
C THR A 17 5.52 -0.70 11.61
N TYR A 18 5.88 0.19 10.68
CA TYR A 18 5.00 0.50 9.55
C TYR A 18 4.83 -0.68 8.60
N TYR A 19 5.89 -1.45 8.35
CA TYR A 19 5.79 -2.66 7.54
C TYR A 19 4.85 -3.70 8.17
N GLU A 20 4.97 -3.93 9.48
CA GLU A 20 4.07 -4.82 10.22
C GLU A 20 2.62 -4.31 10.24
N TYR A 21 2.43 -3.00 10.30
CA TYR A 21 1.11 -2.39 10.15
C TYR A 21 0.50 -2.69 8.77
N LEU A 22 1.25 -2.47 7.68
CA LEU A 22 0.80 -2.80 6.32
C LEU A 22 0.43 -4.30 6.18
N ARG A 23 1.20 -5.19 6.81
CA ARG A 23 0.93 -6.63 6.83
C ARG A 23 -0.38 -7.00 7.53
N LYS A 24 -0.82 -6.19 8.50
CA LYS A 24 -2.05 -6.40 9.26
C LYS A 24 -3.26 -5.70 8.65
N THR A 25 -3.06 -4.69 7.81
CA THR A 25 -4.14 -3.84 7.27
C THR A 25 -4.32 -4.00 5.77
N GLY A 26 -3.53 -3.27 4.97
CA GLY A 26 -3.70 -3.17 3.52
C GLY A 26 -3.43 -4.47 2.77
N LEU A 27 -2.32 -5.14 3.09
CA LEU A 27 -1.86 -6.31 2.32
C LEU A 27 -2.85 -7.49 2.33
N PRO A 28 -3.51 -7.84 3.46
CA PRO A 28 -4.60 -8.80 3.45
C PRO A 28 -5.74 -8.42 2.51
N GLY A 29 -6.14 -7.15 2.48
CA GLY A 29 -7.21 -6.66 1.61
C GLY A 29 -6.89 -6.79 0.12
N TYR A 30 -5.66 -6.42 -0.28
CA TYR A 30 -5.18 -6.65 -1.65
C TYR A 30 -5.31 -8.13 -2.03
N ARG A 31 -4.73 -9.03 -1.23
CA ARG A 31 -4.65 -10.47 -1.52
C ARG A 31 -6.01 -11.16 -1.53
N ALA A 32 -6.94 -10.71 -0.70
CA ALA A 32 -8.28 -11.27 -0.62
C ALA A 32 -9.20 -10.80 -1.77
N THR A 33 -8.86 -9.72 -2.47
CA THR A 33 -9.70 -9.19 -3.54
C THR A 33 -9.57 -10.04 -4.81
N LYS A 34 -10.69 -10.57 -5.29
CA LYS A 34 -10.75 -11.31 -6.56
C LYS A 34 -10.20 -10.45 -7.71
N GLY A 35 -9.31 -11.03 -8.50
CA GLY A 35 -8.65 -10.34 -9.62
C GLY A 35 -7.40 -9.55 -9.22
N ASN A 36 -7.00 -9.56 -7.94
CA ASN A 36 -5.63 -9.20 -7.55
C ASN A 36 -4.69 -10.33 -7.97
N GLN A 37 -3.60 -9.98 -8.65
CA GLN A 37 -2.57 -10.91 -9.13
C GLN A 37 -1.25 -10.81 -8.35
N GLY A 38 -1.30 -10.18 -7.18
CA GLY A 38 -0.16 -10.01 -6.29
C GLY A 38 0.00 -8.58 -5.81
N VAL A 39 0.68 -8.48 -4.66
CA VAL A 39 1.12 -7.22 -4.07
C VAL A 39 2.52 -7.39 -3.50
N TRP A 40 3.39 -6.44 -3.81
CA TRP A 40 4.77 -6.36 -3.34
C TRP A 40 4.97 -5.06 -2.58
N VAL A 41 5.72 -5.15 -1.49
CA VAL A 41 6.17 -3.99 -0.73
C VAL A 41 7.67 -3.91 -0.88
N LEU A 42 8.12 -2.84 -1.52
CA LEU A 42 9.53 -2.50 -1.63
C LEU A 42 9.83 -1.41 -0.62
N ARG A 43 11.03 -1.46 -0.05
CA ARG A 43 11.46 -0.51 0.98
C ARG A 43 12.86 -0.01 0.66
N ARG A 44 13.03 1.31 0.68
CA ARG A 44 14.33 1.98 0.61
C ARG A 44 14.51 2.85 1.85
N VAL A 45 15.69 2.82 2.46
CA VAL A 45 16.03 3.66 3.62
C VAL A 45 17.18 4.59 3.22
N ALA A 46 16.97 5.90 3.36
CA ALA A 46 17.95 6.94 3.05
C ALA A 46 17.60 8.23 3.80
N ASP A 47 18.59 9.04 4.16
CA ASP A 47 18.43 10.38 4.72
C ASP A 47 17.46 10.46 5.92
N GLY A 48 17.53 9.46 6.80
CA GLY A 48 16.66 9.38 7.99
C GLY A 48 15.19 9.06 7.70
N LYS A 49 14.85 8.72 6.45
CA LYS A 49 13.50 8.32 6.01
C LYS A 49 13.48 6.88 5.50
N ALA A 50 12.30 6.26 5.52
CA ALA A 50 12.04 5.03 4.80
C ALA A 50 10.90 5.25 3.81
N GLU A 51 11.20 5.04 2.52
CA GLU A 51 10.25 5.06 1.42
C GLU A 51 9.71 3.64 1.22
N PHE A 52 8.38 3.53 1.18
CA PHE A 52 7.66 2.33 0.83
C PHE A 52 7.03 2.51 -0.54
N LEU A 53 7.33 1.57 -1.45
CA LEU A 53 6.65 1.46 -2.74
C LEU A 53 5.82 0.18 -2.73
N LEU A 54 4.50 0.33 -2.75
CA LEU A 54 3.58 -0.77 -2.98
C LEU A 54 3.32 -0.90 -4.46
N ILE A 55 3.53 -2.10 -5.01
CA ILE A 55 3.15 -2.46 -6.37
C ILE A 55 2.08 -3.53 -6.27
N SER A 56 0.92 -3.29 -6.88
CA SER A 56 -0.17 -4.26 -6.97
C SER A 56 -0.57 -4.49 -8.42
N LEU A 57 -0.82 -5.75 -8.77
CA LEU A 57 -1.23 -6.16 -10.11
C LEU A 57 -2.70 -6.58 -10.10
N TRP A 58 -3.43 -6.19 -11.13
CA TRP A 58 -4.87 -6.38 -11.23
C TRP A 58 -5.29 -6.85 -12.61
N GLU A 59 -6.30 -7.72 -12.66
CA GLU A 59 -6.89 -8.22 -13.90
C GLU A 59 -7.63 -7.11 -14.67
N SER A 60 -8.39 -6.27 -13.95
CA SER A 60 -9.25 -5.23 -14.52
C SER A 60 -9.45 -4.03 -13.58
N TRP A 61 -10.03 -2.95 -14.12
CA TRP A 61 -10.46 -1.80 -13.34
C TRP A 61 -11.58 -2.13 -12.35
N ASP A 62 -12.44 -3.10 -12.66
CA ASP A 62 -13.51 -3.51 -11.75
C ASP A 62 -12.96 -4.25 -10.52
N ALA A 63 -11.89 -5.04 -10.68
CA ALA A 63 -11.19 -5.63 -9.54
C ALA A 63 -10.56 -4.54 -8.64
N ILE A 64 -10.01 -3.48 -9.25
CA ILE A 64 -9.47 -2.33 -8.51
C ILE A 64 -10.59 -1.60 -7.74
N LYS A 65 -11.75 -1.35 -8.37
CA LYS A 65 -12.91 -0.72 -7.73
C LYS A 65 -13.48 -1.57 -6.60
N ALA A 66 -13.47 -2.89 -6.74
CA ALA A 66 -13.91 -3.80 -5.68
C ALA A 66 -13.05 -3.68 -4.42
N PHE A 67 -11.75 -3.40 -4.57
CA PHE A 67 -10.85 -3.14 -3.45
C PHE A 67 -10.93 -1.69 -2.93
N ALA A 68 -10.79 -0.72 -3.83
CA ALA A 68 -10.58 0.68 -3.48
C ALA A 68 -11.87 1.50 -3.32
N GLY A 69 -13.02 0.93 -3.70
CA GLY A 69 -14.31 1.62 -3.67
C GLY A 69 -14.55 2.55 -4.88
N PRO A 70 -15.55 3.45 -4.79
CA PRO A 70 -15.94 4.32 -5.90
C PRO A 70 -14.84 5.31 -6.31
N ASP A 71 -14.05 5.79 -5.35
CA ASP A 71 -12.92 6.70 -5.57
C ASP A 71 -11.63 5.92 -5.84
N PHE A 72 -11.70 4.90 -6.71
CA PHE A 72 -10.63 3.91 -6.89
C PHE A 72 -9.29 4.50 -7.34
N GLU A 73 -9.26 5.72 -7.86
CA GLU A 73 -8.02 6.44 -8.20
C GLU A 73 -7.25 6.89 -6.96
N ARG A 74 -7.92 7.06 -5.81
CA ARG A 74 -7.29 7.39 -4.53
C ARG A 74 -6.72 6.14 -3.86
N ALA A 75 -5.76 6.37 -2.96
CA ALA A 75 -5.22 5.33 -2.12
C ALA A 75 -6.19 5.02 -0.97
N VAL A 76 -6.27 3.74 -0.60
CA VAL A 76 -7.00 3.30 0.58
C VAL A 76 -6.09 3.51 1.80
N TYR A 77 -6.47 4.45 2.67
CA TYR A 77 -5.79 4.72 3.93
C TYR A 77 -6.53 4.07 5.09
N TYR A 78 -5.75 3.62 6.07
CA TYR A 78 -6.19 2.99 7.30
C TYR A 78 -5.91 3.94 8.49
N PRO A 79 -6.60 3.75 9.64
CA PRO A 79 -6.64 4.75 10.71
C PRO A 79 -5.28 5.25 11.24
N GLU A 80 -4.26 4.40 11.23
CA GLU A 80 -2.94 4.72 11.78
C GLU A 80 -1.94 5.25 10.75
N ASP A 81 -2.30 5.34 9.45
CA ASP A 81 -1.37 5.81 8.42
C ASP A 81 -0.84 7.22 8.73
N ARG A 82 -1.72 8.11 9.23
CA ARG A 82 -1.32 9.47 9.64
C ARG A 82 -0.30 9.53 10.78
N LYS A 83 -0.11 8.44 11.54
CA LYS A 83 0.92 8.38 12.60
C LYS A 83 2.32 8.17 12.02
N PHE A 84 2.39 7.48 10.89
CA PHE A 84 3.66 7.03 10.30
C PHE A 84 4.05 7.85 9.07
N LEU A 85 3.07 8.20 8.24
CA LEU A 85 3.31 8.90 6.98
C LEU A 85 3.68 10.35 7.22
N LEU A 86 4.74 10.78 6.53
CA LEU A 86 5.28 12.14 6.59
C LEU A 86 4.59 13.12 5.64
N GLU A 87 3.76 12.60 4.73
CA GLU A 87 3.02 13.33 3.68
C GLU A 87 1.58 12.81 3.62
#